data_AF-A0A940KNG0-F1
#
_entry.id   AF-A0A940KNG0-F1
#
_cell.length_a   1.000
_cell.length_b   1.000
_cell.length_c   1.000
_cell.angle_alpha   90.00
_cell.angle_beta   90.00
_cell.angle_gamma   90.00
#
_symmetry.space_group_name_H-M   'P 1'
#
loop_
_entity.id
_entity.type
_entity.pdbx_description
1 polymer ?
#
loop_
_entity_poly.entity_id
_entity_poly.type
_entity_poly.pdbx_seq_one_letter_code
_entity_poly.pdbx_strand_id
1 'polypeptide(L)'
;ANTRAVVNSNAGDYVPIFLSQIPQLFRRNILPIDVALIHVSPPDSHGYCSLGTSVDIAKAAIDTAKIIIAQVNPRMPRTHGDGFIHKERINYKVWEEAELPEVDYSVKTSPAIAEIGKNVASLIDDGATLQMGIGSIPDQVLQNLFNHKNLGIHTEMLSDGIIPLLEKGVINNSQKKLNVGRTVTGFMAGTRRLYDFVDDNPQIRVMDIAYVNDTSIIRQNPKATAINSAIEVDLTGQVCADSIGVYQYSGIGGQMDFMRGASLSEDGKPIIALPSVTSKNQSRIVPYLKEGAGVVTTRGHIHWVVTEYGKVNLFGKNLKQRGQALISIAHPDHREALEKAFFERYKY
;
A
#
# COMPACT_ATOMS: atom_id res chain seq x y z
N ALA A 1 -16.81 -6.43 -1.93
CA ALA A 1 -15.82 -7.15 -1.11
C ALA A 1 -16.44 -8.50 -0.75
N ASN A 2 -15.88 -9.59 -1.27
CA ASN A 2 -16.49 -10.92 -1.23
C ASN A 2 -16.17 -11.74 0.03
N THR A 3 -15.03 -11.48 0.70
CA THR A 3 -14.57 -12.34 1.83
C THR A 3 -14.83 -11.79 3.23
N ARG A 4 -15.10 -10.47 3.40
CA ARG A 4 -15.31 -9.86 4.73
C ARG A 4 -16.42 -10.52 5.52
N ALA A 5 -17.54 -10.84 4.87
CA ALA A 5 -18.67 -11.51 5.53
C ALA A 5 -18.27 -12.91 6.05
N VAL A 6 -17.46 -13.64 5.28
CA VAL A 6 -17.00 -15.00 5.62
C VAL A 6 -16.01 -14.96 6.79
N VAL A 7 -15.01 -14.08 6.74
CA VAL A 7 -14.00 -13.92 7.80
C VAL A 7 -14.62 -13.51 9.14
N ASN A 8 -15.72 -12.76 9.13
CA ASN A 8 -16.43 -12.34 10.34
C ASN A 8 -17.57 -13.30 10.72
N SER A 9 -17.52 -14.54 10.24
CA SER A 9 -18.47 -15.60 10.55
C SER A 9 -17.72 -16.83 11.05
N ASN A 10 -18.44 -17.86 11.48
CA ASN A 10 -17.86 -19.15 11.81
C ASN A 10 -17.30 -19.94 10.60
N ALA A 11 -17.46 -19.41 9.38
CA ALA A 11 -17.06 -20.07 8.15
C ALA A 11 -15.71 -19.60 7.59
N GLY A 12 -15.01 -18.69 8.27
CA GLY A 12 -13.73 -18.16 7.82
C GLY A 12 -12.81 -17.73 8.94
N ASP A 13 -11.53 -17.66 8.61
CA ASP A 13 -10.45 -17.26 9.52
C ASP A 13 -9.65 -16.10 8.94
N TYR A 14 -8.94 -15.39 9.82
CA TYR A 14 -7.97 -14.37 9.44
C TYR A 14 -6.62 -14.68 10.08
N VAL A 15 -5.57 -14.77 9.26
CA VAL A 15 -4.20 -14.96 9.71
C VAL A 15 -3.48 -13.61 9.71
N PRO A 16 -3.21 -13.00 10.88
CA PRO A 16 -2.51 -11.73 10.96
C PRO A 16 -1.02 -11.94 10.66
N ILE A 17 -0.56 -11.47 9.49
CA ILE A 17 0.85 -11.52 9.09
C ILE A 17 1.20 -10.34 8.18
N PHE A 18 2.45 -9.87 8.25
CA PHE A 18 2.97 -8.90 7.30
C PHE A 18 3.07 -9.50 5.90
N LEU A 19 2.73 -8.71 4.89
CA LEU A 19 2.75 -9.18 3.52
C LEU A 19 4.15 -9.67 3.09
N SER A 20 5.21 -8.99 3.55
CA SER A 20 6.62 -9.39 3.37
C SER A 20 6.97 -10.78 3.92
N GLN A 21 6.22 -11.27 4.91
CA GLN A 21 6.49 -12.54 5.59
C GLN A 21 5.68 -13.72 5.02
N ILE A 22 4.65 -13.47 4.21
CA ILE A 22 3.90 -14.56 3.57
C ILE A 22 4.81 -15.48 2.74
N PRO A 23 5.75 -14.96 1.91
CA PRO A 23 6.73 -15.79 1.22
C PRO A 23 7.56 -16.69 2.15
N GLN A 24 7.89 -16.21 3.36
CA GLN A 24 8.64 -16.98 4.33
C GLN A 24 7.83 -18.18 4.84
N LEU A 25 6.52 -18.03 5.06
CA LEU A 25 5.66 -19.13 5.48
C LEU A 25 5.67 -20.26 4.45
N PHE A 26 5.55 -19.91 3.16
CA PHE A 26 5.54 -20.88 2.07
C PHE A 26 6.91 -21.55 1.92
N ARG A 27 7.99 -20.76 1.82
CA ARG A 27 9.37 -21.26 1.59
C ARG A 27 9.91 -22.10 2.74
N ARG A 28 9.49 -21.85 3.97
CA ARG A 28 9.86 -22.65 5.15
C ARG A 28 8.90 -23.79 5.44
N ASN A 29 7.92 -24.02 4.57
CA ASN A 29 6.92 -25.07 4.74
C ASN A 29 6.13 -24.97 6.06
N ILE A 30 5.97 -23.75 6.59
CA ILE A 30 5.13 -23.47 7.77
C ILE A 30 3.66 -23.48 7.36
N LEU A 31 3.37 -22.89 6.19
CA LEU A 31 2.06 -22.96 5.56
C LEU A 31 2.24 -23.56 4.15
N PRO A 32 2.25 -24.90 4.01
CA PRO A 32 2.48 -25.57 2.74
C PRO A 32 1.38 -25.27 1.72
N ILE A 33 1.76 -25.24 0.44
CA ILE A 33 0.83 -25.09 -0.68
C ILE A 33 0.83 -26.40 -1.48
N ASP A 34 -0.31 -27.09 -1.50
CA ASP A 34 -0.46 -28.27 -2.36
C ASP A 34 -0.70 -27.86 -3.83
N VAL A 35 -1.58 -26.88 -4.05
CA VAL A 35 -1.97 -26.41 -5.39
C VAL A 35 -1.94 -24.89 -5.45
N ALA A 36 -1.26 -24.34 -6.45
CA ALA A 36 -1.32 -22.93 -6.82
C ALA A 36 -2.14 -22.75 -8.10
N LEU A 37 -3.21 -21.95 -8.02
CA LEU A 37 -3.96 -21.46 -9.18
C LEU A 37 -3.40 -20.09 -9.57
N ILE A 38 -2.85 -19.96 -10.77
CA ILE A 38 -2.22 -18.73 -11.24
C ILE A 38 -2.80 -18.27 -12.59
N HIS A 39 -2.61 -16.99 -12.90
CA HIS A 39 -3.00 -16.38 -14.16
C HIS A 39 -1.74 -15.82 -14.81
N VAL A 40 -1.46 -16.21 -16.06
CA VAL A 40 -0.20 -15.88 -16.74
C VAL A 40 -0.39 -15.44 -18.18
N SER A 41 0.57 -14.70 -18.70
CA SER A 41 0.70 -14.42 -20.14
C SER A 41 1.02 -15.70 -20.93
N PRO A 42 0.81 -15.72 -22.26
CA PRO A 42 1.33 -16.77 -23.11
C PRO A 42 2.86 -16.92 -22.95
N PRO A 43 3.40 -18.14 -23.13
CA PRO A 43 4.85 -18.34 -23.13
C PRO A 43 5.47 -17.62 -24.33
N ASP A 44 6.61 -16.96 -24.10
CA ASP A 44 7.42 -16.37 -25.15
C ASP A 44 8.17 -17.44 -25.98
N SER A 45 9.00 -16.98 -26.93
CA SER A 45 9.83 -17.85 -27.78
C SER A 45 10.81 -18.73 -26.99
N HIS A 46 11.11 -18.37 -25.74
CA HIS A 46 11.98 -19.11 -24.84
C HIS A 46 11.20 -19.97 -23.85
N GLY A 47 9.87 -20.03 -23.96
CA GLY A 47 9.00 -20.85 -23.13
C GLY A 47 8.61 -20.22 -21.80
N TYR A 48 8.89 -18.93 -21.56
CA TYR A 48 8.56 -18.25 -20.32
C TYR A 48 7.22 -17.52 -20.41
N CYS A 49 6.32 -17.85 -19.47
CA CYS A 49 5.14 -17.05 -19.15
C CYS A 49 5.52 -15.98 -18.13
N SER A 50 4.71 -14.92 -18.01
CA SER A 50 4.78 -13.94 -16.92
C SER A 50 3.54 -14.02 -16.02
N LEU A 51 3.73 -13.89 -14.70
CA LEU A 51 2.65 -13.69 -13.72
C LEU A 51 1.90 -12.35 -13.91
N GLY A 52 2.45 -11.44 -14.71
CA GLY A 52 1.80 -10.19 -15.11
C GLY A 52 1.53 -9.25 -13.95
N THR A 53 0.26 -9.03 -13.63
CA THR A 53 -0.16 -7.98 -12.67
C THR A 53 0.13 -8.30 -11.21
N SER A 54 0.40 -9.56 -10.86
CA SER A 54 0.61 -10.02 -9.48
C SER A 54 1.81 -10.96 -9.37
N VAL A 55 2.96 -10.42 -8.96
CA VAL A 55 4.14 -11.23 -8.61
C VAL A 55 4.16 -11.47 -7.11
N ASP A 56 4.06 -10.40 -6.33
CA ASP A 56 3.75 -10.38 -4.89
C ASP A 56 4.13 -11.66 -4.09
N ILE A 57 3.14 -12.34 -3.53
CA ILE A 57 3.24 -13.65 -2.88
C ILE A 57 3.13 -14.79 -3.90
N ALA A 58 2.57 -14.53 -5.09
CA ALA A 58 2.40 -15.53 -6.14
C ALA A 58 3.75 -16.13 -6.57
N LYS A 59 4.83 -15.34 -6.53
CA LYS A 59 6.18 -15.82 -6.79
C LYS A 59 6.60 -16.93 -5.83
N ALA A 60 6.38 -16.71 -4.53
CA ALA A 60 6.69 -17.72 -3.53
C ALA A 60 5.77 -18.94 -3.68
N ALA A 61 4.50 -18.74 -4.03
CA ALA A 61 3.56 -19.83 -4.28
C ALA A 61 4.02 -20.75 -5.43
N ILE A 62 4.43 -20.20 -6.58
CA ILE A 62 4.94 -21.01 -7.70
C ILE A 62 6.31 -21.64 -7.43
N ASP A 63 7.06 -21.14 -6.45
CA ASP A 63 8.34 -21.73 -6.06
C ASP A 63 8.15 -22.98 -5.18
N THR A 64 7.06 -23.06 -4.42
CA THR A 64 6.88 -24.08 -3.39
C THR A 64 5.70 -25.03 -3.62
N ALA A 65 4.74 -24.66 -4.47
CA ALA A 65 3.55 -25.49 -4.70
C ALA A 65 3.91 -26.84 -5.35
N LYS A 66 3.22 -27.90 -4.93
CA LYS A 66 3.40 -29.24 -5.53
C LYS A 66 2.79 -29.31 -6.93
N ILE A 67 1.66 -28.63 -7.14
CA ILE A 67 0.94 -28.57 -8.41
C ILE A 67 0.66 -27.11 -8.76
N ILE A 68 0.96 -26.73 -10.01
CA ILE A 68 0.66 -25.42 -10.58
C ILE A 68 -0.34 -25.60 -11.72
N ILE A 69 -1.50 -24.95 -11.58
CA ILE A 69 -2.53 -24.85 -12.61
C ILE A 69 -2.55 -23.39 -13.06
N ALA A 70 -2.28 -23.14 -14.33
CA ALA A 70 -2.24 -21.80 -14.89
C ALA A 70 -3.38 -21.58 -15.88
N GLN A 71 -4.14 -20.50 -15.69
CA GLN A 71 -4.89 -19.89 -16.77
C GLN A 71 -3.92 -19.08 -17.64
N VAL A 72 -3.78 -19.46 -18.91
CA VAL A 72 -2.95 -18.77 -19.89
C VAL A 72 -3.85 -17.83 -20.69
N ASN A 73 -3.60 -16.52 -20.56
CA ASN A 73 -4.45 -15.48 -21.12
C ASN A 73 -3.61 -14.48 -21.92
N PRO A 74 -3.85 -14.35 -23.24
CA PRO A 74 -3.19 -13.34 -24.08
C PRO A 74 -3.33 -11.89 -23.62
N ARG A 75 -4.32 -11.58 -22.77
CA ARG A 75 -4.57 -10.23 -22.22
C ARG A 75 -3.81 -9.94 -20.92
N MET A 76 -3.17 -10.95 -20.33
CA MET A 76 -2.29 -10.76 -19.18
C MET A 76 -0.99 -10.11 -19.65
N PRO A 77 -0.62 -8.91 -19.16
CA PRO A 77 0.61 -8.24 -19.60
C PRO A 77 1.84 -9.04 -19.21
N ARG A 78 2.84 -9.03 -20.08
CA ARG A 78 4.17 -9.61 -19.86
C ARG A 78 5.03 -8.60 -19.10
N THR A 79 4.88 -8.54 -17.80
CA THR A 79 5.65 -7.62 -16.95
C THR A 79 7.08 -8.13 -16.73
N HIS A 80 8.06 -7.22 -16.68
CA HIS A 80 9.43 -7.53 -16.29
C HIS A 80 9.57 -7.63 -14.77
N GLY A 81 10.57 -8.38 -14.31
CA GLY A 81 10.89 -8.55 -12.90
C GLY A 81 11.00 -10.02 -12.54
N ASP A 82 10.45 -10.42 -11.40
CA ASP A 82 10.61 -11.78 -10.86
C ASP A 82 9.49 -12.72 -11.28
N GLY A 83 8.51 -12.21 -12.04
CA GLY A 83 7.28 -12.92 -12.42
C GLY A 83 7.42 -13.98 -13.52
N PHE A 84 8.61 -14.23 -14.05
CA PHE A 84 8.78 -15.21 -15.13
C PHE A 84 8.74 -16.66 -14.61
N ILE A 85 7.98 -17.52 -15.29
CA ILE A 85 7.89 -18.95 -15.04
C ILE A 85 7.97 -19.73 -16.34
N HIS A 86 8.88 -20.71 -16.42
CA HIS A 86 8.98 -21.58 -17.59
C HIS A 86 7.76 -22.51 -17.67
N LYS A 87 7.19 -22.68 -18.87
CA LYS A 87 5.97 -23.47 -19.12
C LYS A 87 6.05 -24.93 -18.64
N GLU A 88 7.25 -25.49 -18.53
CA GLU A 88 7.48 -26.86 -18.04
C GLU A 88 7.31 -26.99 -16.52
N ARG A 89 7.41 -25.89 -15.77
CA ARG A 89 7.08 -25.87 -14.33
C ARG A 89 5.57 -25.91 -14.07
N ILE A 90 4.74 -25.70 -15.10
CA ILE A 90 3.28 -25.65 -14.98
C ILE A 90 2.69 -27.01 -15.31
N ASN A 91 2.03 -27.64 -14.34
CA ASN A 91 1.42 -28.97 -14.48
C ASN A 91 0.22 -28.96 -15.42
N TYR A 92 -0.67 -27.97 -15.29
CA TYR A 92 -1.88 -27.86 -16.10
C TYR A 92 -2.03 -26.45 -16.65
N LYS A 93 -2.31 -26.33 -17.96
CA LYS A 93 -2.47 -25.06 -18.66
C LYS A 93 -3.87 -25.00 -19.26
N VAL A 94 -4.66 -24.03 -18.83
CA VAL A 94 -6.00 -23.75 -19.35
C VAL A 94 -5.92 -22.47 -20.14
N TRP A 95 -6.10 -22.55 -21.46
CA TRP A 95 -6.08 -21.36 -22.32
C TRP A 95 -7.46 -20.71 -22.29
N GLU A 96 -7.51 -19.45 -21.87
CA GLU A 96 -8.73 -18.66 -21.84
C GLU A 96 -8.38 -17.19 -22.03
N GLU A 97 -8.92 -16.57 -23.08
CA GLU A 97 -8.83 -15.13 -23.28
C GLU A 97 -9.95 -14.45 -22.50
N ALA A 98 -9.59 -13.77 -21.42
CA ALA A 98 -10.54 -13.10 -20.54
C ALA A 98 -10.10 -11.66 -20.23
N GLU A 99 -11.07 -10.76 -20.04
CA GLU A 99 -10.76 -9.43 -19.52
C GLU A 99 -10.17 -9.53 -18.11
N LEU A 100 -9.13 -8.74 -17.86
CA LEU A 100 -8.62 -8.58 -16.50
C LEU A 100 -9.59 -7.71 -15.69
N PRO A 101 -9.76 -7.97 -14.39
CA PRO A 101 -10.52 -7.08 -13.53
C PRO A 101 -9.94 -5.67 -13.56
N GLU A 102 -10.78 -4.68 -13.79
CA GLU A 102 -10.41 -3.27 -13.81
C GLU A 102 -10.97 -2.53 -12.59
N VAL A 103 -10.19 -1.58 -12.07
CA VAL A 103 -10.63 -0.66 -11.03
C VAL A 103 -10.17 0.74 -11.39
N ASP A 104 -11.12 1.66 -11.51
CA ASP A 104 -10.84 3.08 -11.69
C ASP A 104 -10.90 3.82 -10.34
N TYR A 105 -9.72 4.25 -9.87
CA TYR A 105 -9.57 4.98 -8.62
C TYR A 105 -9.79 6.50 -8.76
N SER A 106 -9.82 7.02 -9.99
CA SER A 106 -9.95 8.45 -10.27
C SER A 106 -11.35 9.01 -9.93
N VAL A 107 -12.36 8.13 -9.89
CA VAL A 107 -13.79 8.51 -9.83
C VAL A 107 -14.25 9.00 -8.45
N LYS A 108 -13.48 8.78 -7.36
CA LYS A 108 -13.97 9.03 -5.98
C LYS A 108 -13.23 10.15 -5.25
N THR A 109 -13.30 11.36 -5.77
CA THR A 109 -12.73 12.54 -5.10
C THR A 109 -13.81 13.34 -4.35
N SER A 110 -13.51 13.72 -3.11
CA SER A 110 -14.28 14.69 -2.32
C SER A 110 -13.41 15.91 -1.99
N PRO A 111 -13.97 17.06 -1.60
CA PRO A 111 -13.18 18.23 -1.19
C PRO A 111 -12.16 17.89 -0.09
N ALA A 112 -12.54 17.05 0.87
CA ALA A 112 -11.64 16.58 1.92
C ALA A 112 -10.45 15.78 1.35
N ILE A 113 -10.70 14.85 0.42
CA ILE A 113 -9.64 14.04 -0.20
C ILE A 113 -8.71 14.91 -1.03
N ALA A 114 -9.25 15.89 -1.77
CA ALA A 114 -8.45 16.84 -2.54
C ALA A 114 -7.51 17.66 -1.63
N GLU A 115 -8.02 18.13 -0.49
CA GLU A 115 -7.21 18.88 0.47
C GLU A 115 -6.16 18.01 1.17
N ILE A 116 -6.48 16.77 1.50
CA ILE A 116 -5.49 15.78 1.96
C ILE A 116 -4.39 15.59 0.91
N GLY A 117 -4.76 15.47 -0.36
CA GLY A 117 -3.81 15.35 -1.48
C GLY A 117 -2.79 16.49 -1.51
N LYS A 118 -3.23 17.74 -1.38
CA LYS A 118 -2.36 18.92 -1.28
C LYS A 118 -1.49 18.90 -0.02
N ASN A 119 -2.09 18.59 1.14
CA ASN A 119 -1.39 18.54 2.42
C ASN A 119 -0.26 17.51 2.41
N VAL A 120 -0.49 16.33 1.82
CA VAL A 120 0.53 15.30 1.65
C VAL A 120 1.56 15.70 0.59
N ALA A 121 1.14 16.23 -0.57
CA ALA A 121 2.06 16.66 -1.63
C ALA A 121 3.06 17.71 -1.12
N SER A 122 2.62 18.64 -0.28
CA SER A 122 3.50 19.64 0.37
C SER A 122 4.44 19.07 1.45
N LEU A 123 4.44 17.76 1.69
CA LEU A 123 5.47 17.06 2.47
C LEU A 123 6.46 16.30 1.59
N ILE A 124 6.20 16.14 0.29
CA ILE A 124 7.07 15.40 -0.62
C ILE A 124 8.19 16.34 -1.10
N ASP A 125 9.43 15.86 -1.03
CA ASP A 125 10.57 16.60 -1.57
C ASP A 125 10.87 16.15 -3.00
N ASP A 126 11.50 17.02 -3.79
CA ASP A 126 12.18 16.60 -5.01
C ASP A 126 13.18 15.48 -4.70
N GLY A 127 13.21 14.48 -5.59
CA GLY A 127 14.03 13.28 -5.42
C GLY A 127 13.46 12.20 -4.50
N ALA A 128 12.27 12.39 -3.92
CA ALA A 128 11.67 11.41 -3.02
C ALA A 128 11.36 10.09 -3.74
N THR A 129 11.53 8.98 -3.01
CA THR A 129 11.11 7.64 -3.46
C THR A 129 9.76 7.32 -2.82
N LEU A 130 8.72 7.26 -3.63
CA LEU A 130 7.34 7.15 -3.17
C LEU A 130 6.90 5.69 -3.05
N GLN A 131 6.25 5.40 -1.92
CA GLN A 131 5.29 4.30 -1.79
C GLN A 131 3.91 4.89 -1.53
N MET A 132 2.91 4.35 -2.21
CA MET A 132 1.53 4.79 -2.06
C MET A 132 0.60 3.59 -2.04
N GLY A 133 -0.40 3.66 -1.18
CA GLY A 133 -1.46 2.65 -1.12
C GLY A 133 -2.47 2.78 -2.25
N ILE A 134 -3.61 2.13 -2.05
CA ILE A 134 -4.74 2.13 -2.99
C ILE A 134 -5.74 3.21 -2.62
N GLY A 135 -6.37 3.82 -3.63
CA GLY A 135 -7.58 4.61 -3.46
C GLY A 135 -7.41 6.07 -3.82
N SER A 136 -8.44 6.86 -3.52
CA SER A 136 -8.55 8.23 -3.99
C SER A 136 -7.57 9.21 -3.34
N ILE A 137 -7.09 8.94 -2.12
CA ILE A 137 -6.05 9.79 -1.49
C ILE A 137 -4.73 9.69 -2.26
N PRO A 138 -4.15 8.49 -2.49
CA PRO A 138 -3.00 8.32 -3.37
C PRO A 138 -3.13 9.05 -4.72
N ASP A 139 -4.22 8.85 -5.45
CA ASP A 139 -4.42 9.51 -6.74
C ASP A 139 -4.45 11.04 -6.62
N GLN A 140 -5.10 11.58 -5.58
CA GLN A 140 -5.10 13.01 -5.31
C GLN A 140 -3.71 13.54 -4.95
N VAL A 141 -2.87 12.76 -4.28
CA VAL A 141 -1.47 13.14 -4.06
C VAL A 141 -0.76 13.26 -5.41
N LEU A 142 -0.83 12.23 -6.26
CA LEU A 142 -0.17 12.22 -7.58
C LEU A 142 -0.59 13.41 -8.46
N GLN A 143 -1.86 13.80 -8.43
CA GLN A 143 -2.36 14.97 -9.16
C GLN A 143 -1.70 16.29 -8.74
N ASN A 144 -1.16 16.36 -7.52
CA ASN A 144 -0.45 17.54 -6.99
C ASN A 144 1.07 17.46 -7.16
N LEU A 145 1.60 16.41 -7.82
CA LEU A 145 3.05 16.22 -7.95
C LEU A 145 3.68 16.75 -9.23
N PHE A 146 2.91 17.29 -10.18
CA PHE A 146 3.43 17.72 -11.49
C PHE A 146 4.55 18.78 -11.46
N ASN A 147 4.69 19.52 -10.35
CA ASN A 147 5.76 20.51 -10.19
C ASN A 147 7.02 19.95 -9.49
N HIS A 148 6.97 18.71 -9.01
CA HIS A 148 8.12 18.04 -8.40
C HIS A 148 9.06 17.50 -9.48
N LYS A 149 10.28 17.17 -9.08
CA LYS A 149 11.33 16.69 -9.98
C LYS A 149 12.00 15.44 -9.45
N ASN A 150 12.37 14.57 -10.37
CA ASN A 150 13.22 13.40 -10.13
C ASN A 150 12.66 12.42 -9.10
N LEU A 151 11.34 12.30 -9.04
CA LEU A 151 10.69 11.34 -8.14
C LEU A 151 11.02 9.90 -8.55
N GLY A 152 11.06 9.02 -7.56
CA GLY A 152 11.18 7.58 -7.74
C GLY A 152 9.97 6.84 -7.20
N ILE A 153 9.77 5.60 -7.64
CA ILE A 153 8.73 4.69 -7.16
C ILE A 153 9.35 3.40 -6.66
N HIS A 154 9.05 3.06 -5.41
CA HIS A 154 9.25 1.74 -4.81
C HIS A 154 8.04 1.50 -3.92
N THR A 155 7.05 0.77 -4.43
CA THR A 155 5.71 0.69 -3.83
C THR A 155 5.25 -0.76 -3.72
N GLU A 156 4.30 -1.04 -2.82
CA GLU A 156 3.65 -2.35 -2.74
C GLU A 156 2.79 -2.61 -3.99
N MET A 157 1.94 -1.64 -4.33
CA MET A 157 1.02 -1.69 -5.46
C MET A 157 1.18 -0.47 -6.37
N LEU A 158 1.04 -0.68 -7.67
CA LEU A 158 0.99 0.34 -8.72
C LEU A 158 -0.44 0.55 -9.24
N SER A 159 -0.82 1.79 -9.54
CA SER A 159 -2.10 2.18 -10.15
C SER A 159 -1.90 3.19 -11.30
N ASP A 160 -2.96 3.52 -12.03
CA ASP A 160 -2.95 4.41 -13.21
C ASP A 160 -2.36 5.81 -12.95
N GLY A 161 -2.50 6.34 -11.73
CA GLY A 161 -2.15 7.73 -11.41
C GLY A 161 -0.67 8.08 -11.64
N ILE A 162 0.21 7.08 -11.69
CA ILE A 162 1.65 7.26 -11.94
C ILE A 162 1.99 7.50 -13.41
N ILE A 163 1.15 7.04 -14.35
CA ILE A 163 1.45 7.04 -15.79
C ILE A 163 1.70 8.47 -16.30
N PRO A 164 0.84 9.48 -16.04
CA PRO A 164 1.08 10.84 -16.55
C PRO A 164 2.34 11.49 -15.97
N LEU A 165 2.79 11.08 -14.78
CA LEU A 165 3.98 11.60 -14.13
C LEU A 165 5.26 10.95 -14.69
N LEU A 166 5.20 9.67 -15.08
CA LEU A 166 6.27 9.01 -15.83
C LEU A 166 6.41 9.60 -17.24
N GLU A 167 5.30 9.76 -17.96
CA GLU A 167 5.28 10.34 -19.32
C GLU A 167 5.85 11.77 -19.35
N LYS A 168 5.61 12.57 -18.29
CA LYS A 168 6.18 13.92 -18.15
C LYS A 168 7.59 13.97 -17.56
N GLY A 169 8.18 12.82 -17.19
CA GLY A 169 9.50 12.75 -16.58
C GLY A 169 9.59 13.31 -15.14
N VAL A 170 8.45 13.60 -14.51
CA VAL A 170 8.38 14.00 -13.09
C VAL A 170 8.83 12.84 -12.22
N ILE A 171 8.33 11.64 -12.52
CA ILE A 171 8.88 10.38 -12.03
C ILE A 171 9.88 9.88 -13.08
N ASN A 172 11.12 9.69 -12.66
CA ASN A 172 12.17 9.14 -13.53
C ASN A 172 13.10 8.16 -12.80
N ASN A 173 12.90 7.95 -11.50
CA ASN A 173 13.66 6.98 -10.69
C ASN A 173 15.19 7.25 -10.65
N SER A 174 15.65 8.43 -11.05
CA SER A 174 17.08 8.75 -11.18
C SER A 174 17.80 8.95 -9.84
N GLN A 175 17.07 9.35 -8.80
CA GLN A 175 17.62 9.58 -7.45
C GLN A 175 17.42 8.42 -6.48
N LYS A 176 16.87 7.29 -6.96
CA LYS A 176 16.86 6.05 -6.17
C LYS A 176 18.29 5.53 -6.00
N LYS A 177 18.54 4.77 -4.94
CA LYS A 177 19.80 4.06 -4.73
C LYS A 177 19.76 2.65 -5.32
N LEU A 178 18.62 1.97 -5.13
CA LEU A 178 18.36 0.65 -5.68
C LEU A 178 17.43 0.79 -6.89
N ASN A 179 17.60 -0.07 -7.89
CA ASN A 179 16.75 -0.08 -9.10
C ASN A 179 16.66 1.31 -9.77
N VAL A 180 17.82 1.96 -9.94
CA VAL A 180 17.93 3.27 -10.58
C VAL A 180 17.29 3.25 -11.96
N GLY A 181 16.48 4.27 -12.27
CA GLY A 181 15.77 4.38 -13.55
C GLY A 181 14.59 3.41 -13.72
N ARG A 182 14.24 2.63 -12.68
CA ARG A 182 13.15 1.64 -12.74
C ARG A 182 12.13 1.87 -11.63
N THR A 183 10.85 1.84 -12.00
CA THR A 183 9.71 1.79 -11.08
C THR A 183 9.58 0.36 -10.54
N VAL A 184 9.53 0.21 -9.22
CA VAL A 184 9.44 -1.10 -8.55
C VAL A 184 8.08 -1.24 -7.88
N THR A 185 7.42 -2.37 -8.12
CA THR A 185 6.15 -2.75 -7.46
C THR A 185 6.09 -4.24 -7.15
N GLY A 186 5.23 -4.67 -6.22
CA GLY A 186 4.94 -6.09 -5.98
C GLY A 186 3.78 -6.61 -6.85
N PHE A 187 2.77 -5.76 -7.01
CA PHE A 187 1.60 -6.02 -7.86
C PHE A 187 0.99 -4.72 -8.38
N MET A 188 -0.10 -4.81 -9.12
CA MET A 188 -0.81 -3.65 -9.66
C MET A 188 -2.31 -3.92 -9.81
N ALA A 189 -3.08 -2.85 -9.73
CA ALA A 189 -4.49 -2.87 -10.10
C ALA A 189 -4.88 -1.49 -10.64
N GLY A 190 -5.67 -1.49 -11.71
CA GLY A 190 -5.98 -0.28 -12.43
C GLY A 190 -6.93 -0.54 -13.58
N THR A 191 -6.89 0.33 -14.58
CA THR A 191 -7.64 0.15 -15.82
C THR A 191 -6.81 -0.58 -16.88
N ARG A 192 -7.43 -0.91 -18.02
CA ARG A 192 -6.74 -1.44 -19.20
C ARG A 192 -5.53 -0.58 -19.61
N ARG A 193 -5.60 0.74 -19.41
CA ARG A 193 -4.49 1.66 -19.69
C ARG A 193 -3.24 1.30 -18.88
N LEU A 194 -3.38 0.95 -17.60
CA LEU A 194 -2.24 0.52 -16.78
C LEU A 194 -1.66 -0.79 -17.30
N TYR A 195 -2.52 -1.76 -17.59
CA TYR A 195 -2.10 -3.08 -18.06
C TYR A 195 -1.38 -3.01 -19.41
N ASP A 196 -1.84 -2.15 -20.33
CA ASP A 196 -1.14 -1.89 -21.60
C ASP A 196 0.19 -1.16 -21.39
N PHE A 197 0.23 -0.21 -20.45
CA PHE A 197 1.44 0.57 -20.17
C PHE A 197 2.59 -0.27 -19.59
N VAL A 198 2.28 -1.28 -18.79
CA VAL A 198 3.30 -2.15 -18.16
C VAL A 198 3.73 -3.32 -19.04
N ASP A 199 2.97 -3.63 -20.08
CA ASP A 199 3.23 -4.77 -20.97
C ASP A 199 4.58 -4.59 -21.68
N ASP A 200 5.50 -5.53 -21.44
CA ASP A 200 6.89 -5.53 -21.96
C ASP A 200 7.63 -4.18 -21.80
N ASN A 201 7.26 -3.40 -20.78
CA ASN A 201 7.87 -2.11 -20.51
C ASN A 201 9.05 -2.26 -19.55
N PRO A 202 10.30 -2.11 -20.01
CA PRO A 202 11.46 -2.37 -19.17
C PRO A 202 11.60 -1.37 -18.02
N GLN A 203 10.93 -0.20 -18.07
CA GLN A 203 10.95 0.78 -16.98
C GLN A 203 10.26 0.25 -15.70
N ILE A 204 9.38 -0.74 -15.82
CA ILE A 204 8.61 -1.30 -14.71
C ILE A 204 9.20 -2.65 -14.30
N ARG A 205 9.39 -2.84 -12.99
CA ARG A 205 9.81 -4.12 -12.41
C ARG A 205 8.79 -4.56 -11.37
N VAL A 206 8.17 -5.71 -11.61
CA VAL A 206 7.22 -6.36 -10.70
C VAL A 206 7.96 -7.49 -9.98
N MET A 207 8.13 -7.35 -8.67
CA MET A 207 9.09 -8.14 -7.89
C MET A 207 8.42 -8.91 -6.75
N ASP A 208 9.12 -9.91 -6.22
CA ASP A 208 8.70 -10.64 -5.02
C ASP A 208 8.43 -9.67 -3.86
N ILE A 209 7.31 -9.85 -3.18
CA ILE A 209 6.94 -8.98 -2.06
C ILE A 209 7.93 -9.07 -0.89
N ALA A 210 8.63 -10.20 -0.74
CA ALA A 210 9.71 -10.33 0.25
C ALA A 210 10.89 -9.39 -0.04
N TYR A 211 11.05 -8.88 -1.27
CA TYR A 211 12.01 -7.83 -1.61
C TYR A 211 11.40 -6.44 -1.49
N VAL A 212 10.23 -6.25 -2.10
CA VAL A 212 9.58 -4.94 -2.20
C VAL A 212 9.24 -4.39 -0.81
N ASN A 213 8.73 -5.25 0.07
CA ASN A 213 8.30 -4.86 1.41
C ASN A 213 9.39 -5.11 2.47
N ASP A 214 10.62 -5.46 2.11
CA ASP A 214 11.68 -5.57 3.11
C ASP A 214 12.14 -4.18 3.55
N THR A 215 11.98 -3.88 4.84
CA THR A 215 12.47 -2.64 5.46
C THR A 215 13.96 -2.39 5.21
N SER A 216 14.77 -3.45 5.08
CA SER A 216 16.20 -3.40 4.78
C SER A 216 16.49 -2.92 3.35
N ILE A 217 15.55 -3.13 2.42
CA ILE A 217 15.59 -2.68 1.03
C ILE A 217 15.00 -1.27 0.93
N ILE A 218 13.82 -1.04 1.50
CA ILE A 218 13.11 0.25 1.45
C ILE A 218 14.01 1.37 1.98
N ARG A 219 14.66 1.15 3.13
CA ARG A 219 15.48 2.17 3.80
C ARG A 219 16.72 2.61 3.01
N GLN A 220 17.12 1.86 1.98
CA GLN A 220 18.30 2.18 1.19
C GLN A 220 18.04 3.29 0.19
N ASN A 221 16.79 3.47 -0.25
CA ASN A 221 16.43 4.62 -1.07
C ASN A 221 16.31 5.86 -0.17
N PRO A 222 16.98 6.98 -0.48
CA PRO A 222 16.85 8.21 0.29
C PRO A 222 15.45 8.80 0.11
N LYS A 223 15.03 9.63 1.07
CA LYS A 223 13.74 10.33 1.08
C LYS A 223 12.56 9.38 0.81
N ALA A 224 12.64 8.16 1.34
CA ALA A 224 11.58 7.19 1.17
C ALA A 224 10.31 7.75 1.84
N THR A 225 9.29 8.04 1.05
CA THR A 225 8.05 8.67 1.48
C THR A 225 6.91 7.67 1.34
N ALA A 226 6.46 7.14 2.47
CA ALA A 226 5.44 6.10 2.54
C ALA A 226 4.09 6.72 2.93
N ILE A 227 3.11 6.64 2.03
CA ILE A 227 1.78 7.24 2.20
C ILE A 227 0.75 6.14 2.34
N ASN A 228 0.19 6.02 3.55
CA ASN A 228 -0.78 4.99 3.90
C ASN A 228 -2.03 5.61 4.51
N SER A 229 -3.13 4.86 4.52
CA SER A 229 -4.38 5.28 5.19
C SER A 229 -4.66 4.42 6.42
N ALA A 230 -5.60 4.87 7.24
CA ALA A 230 -5.97 4.23 8.49
C ALA A 230 -7.47 4.36 8.71
N ILE A 231 -8.11 3.39 9.36
CA ILE A 231 -9.52 3.47 9.76
C ILE A 231 -9.70 4.54 10.84
N GLU A 232 -8.84 4.52 11.87
CA GLU A 232 -8.85 5.50 12.96
C GLU A 232 -7.45 5.65 13.60
N VAL A 233 -7.21 6.82 14.18
CA VAL A 233 -5.99 7.16 14.93
C VAL A 233 -6.38 7.68 16.30
N ASP A 234 -5.84 7.10 17.37
CA ASP A 234 -6.15 7.58 18.72
C ASP A 234 -5.27 8.78 19.13
N LEU A 235 -5.65 9.49 20.21
CA LEU A 235 -4.92 10.66 20.73
C LEU A 235 -3.48 10.37 21.19
N THR A 236 -3.05 9.12 21.22
CA THR A 236 -1.67 8.72 21.53
C THR A 236 -0.84 8.42 20.28
N GLY A 237 -1.49 8.37 19.11
CA GLY A 237 -0.90 8.01 17.83
C GLY A 237 -0.87 6.51 17.56
N GLN A 238 -1.74 5.70 18.18
CA GLN A 238 -1.99 4.34 17.67
C GLN A 238 -2.86 4.40 16.44
N VAL A 239 -2.59 3.53 15.48
CA VAL A 239 -3.27 3.50 14.20
C VAL A 239 -3.92 2.14 14.01
N CYS A 240 -5.24 2.14 13.84
CA CYS A 240 -5.99 1.00 13.35
C CYS A 240 -6.22 1.17 11.85
N ALA A 241 -5.89 0.15 11.05
CA ALA A 241 -6.03 0.21 9.60
C ALA A 241 -6.74 -1.02 8.99
N ASP A 242 -6.93 -2.09 9.75
CA ASP A 242 -7.43 -3.36 9.21
C ASP A 242 -8.81 -3.79 9.74
N SER A 243 -9.33 -3.13 10.78
CA SER A 243 -10.52 -3.56 11.52
C SER A 243 -11.36 -2.39 12.03
N ILE A 244 -12.62 -2.66 12.34
CA ILE A 244 -13.54 -1.72 12.99
C ILE A 244 -13.99 -2.35 14.31
N GLY A 245 -13.28 -2.05 15.39
CA GLY A 245 -13.37 -2.85 16.60
C GLY A 245 -13.01 -4.31 16.29
N VAL A 246 -13.85 -5.25 16.70
CA VAL A 246 -13.67 -6.69 16.41
C VAL A 246 -13.95 -7.10 14.95
N TYR A 247 -14.54 -6.22 14.13
CA TYR A 247 -14.91 -6.56 12.76
C TYR A 247 -13.71 -6.42 11.81
N GLN A 248 -13.24 -7.52 11.24
CA GLN A 248 -12.14 -7.52 10.28
C GLN A 248 -12.59 -6.89 8.96
N TYR A 249 -11.94 -5.79 8.57
CA TYR A 249 -12.29 -5.01 7.39
C TYR A 249 -11.33 -5.26 6.21
N SER A 250 -10.04 -5.40 6.48
CA SER A 250 -8.99 -5.68 5.50
C SER A 250 -7.91 -6.56 6.13
N GLY A 251 -6.64 -6.26 5.91
CA GLY A 251 -5.54 -6.91 6.62
C GLY A 251 -4.39 -5.96 6.91
N ILE A 252 -3.39 -6.45 7.62
CA ILE A 252 -2.18 -5.69 8.02
C ILE A 252 -1.42 -5.18 6.77
N GLY A 253 -1.31 -6.02 5.74
CA GLY A 253 -0.61 -5.71 4.50
C GLY A 253 0.87 -5.39 4.72
N GLY A 254 1.43 -4.51 3.88
CA GLY A 254 2.78 -3.96 4.05
C GLY A 254 2.83 -2.56 4.66
N GLN A 255 1.74 -2.06 5.24
CA GLN A 255 1.72 -0.69 5.79
C GLN A 255 2.87 -0.50 6.78
N MET A 256 3.02 -1.40 7.75
CA MET A 256 4.07 -1.27 8.77
C MET A 256 5.47 -1.38 8.16
N ASP A 257 5.65 -2.27 7.19
CA ASP A 257 6.91 -2.45 6.46
C ASP A 257 7.37 -1.12 5.84
N PHE A 258 6.48 -0.43 5.12
CA PHE A 258 6.78 0.86 4.52
C PHE A 258 6.89 2.01 5.53
N MET A 259 6.06 2.02 6.57
CA MET A 259 6.16 3.02 7.65
C MET A 259 7.53 2.90 8.36
N ARG A 260 7.98 1.68 8.65
CA ARG A 260 9.27 1.44 9.28
C ARG A 260 10.42 1.72 8.31
N GLY A 261 10.36 1.21 7.09
CA GLY A 261 11.36 1.44 6.05
C GLY A 261 11.59 2.93 5.77
N ALA A 262 10.52 3.71 5.66
CA ALA A 262 10.59 5.16 5.52
C ALA A 262 11.19 5.84 6.76
N SER A 263 10.83 5.44 7.99
CA SER A 263 11.43 6.01 9.21
C SER A 263 12.94 5.77 9.33
N LEU A 264 13.45 4.72 8.67
CA LEU A 264 14.86 4.32 8.68
C LEU A 264 15.66 4.85 7.48
N SER A 265 14.97 5.43 6.50
CA SER A 265 15.55 6.07 5.33
C SER A 265 16.05 7.47 5.71
N GLU A 266 17.18 7.88 5.12
CA GLU A 266 17.68 9.24 5.24
C GLU A 266 16.64 10.23 4.70
N ASP A 267 16.22 11.19 5.53
CA ASP A 267 15.13 12.13 5.24
C ASP A 267 13.78 11.49 4.87
N GLY A 268 13.57 10.23 5.25
CA GLY A 268 12.34 9.51 4.96
C GLY A 268 11.12 9.99 5.76
N LYS A 269 9.94 9.84 5.16
CA LYS A 269 8.67 10.38 5.67
C LYS A 269 7.58 9.30 5.69
N PRO A 270 7.31 8.68 6.84
CA PRO A 270 6.15 7.82 7.02
C PRO A 270 4.90 8.64 7.35
N ILE A 271 3.87 8.53 6.51
CA ILE A 271 2.67 9.36 6.51
C ILE A 271 1.41 8.49 6.62
N ILE A 272 0.57 8.80 7.60
CA ILE A 272 -0.81 8.31 7.70
C ILE A 272 -1.76 9.44 7.26
N ALA A 273 -2.50 9.21 6.19
CA ALA A 273 -3.46 10.16 5.62
C ALA A 273 -4.89 9.61 5.67
N LEU A 274 -5.81 10.38 6.25
CA LEU A 274 -7.20 9.98 6.39
C LEU A 274 -8.12 11.21 6.46
N PRO A 275 -9.34 11.14 5.89
CA PRO A 275 -10.42 12.04 6.25
C PRO A 275 -10.60 12.09 7.76
N SER A 276 -10.84 13.27 8.31
CA SER A 276 -11.06 13.43 9.74
C SER A 276 -12.37 12.78 10.22
N VAL A 277 -13.33 12.56 9.31
CA VAL A 277 -14.61 11.90 9.55
C VAL A 277 -14.95 10.84 8.50
N THR A 278 -15.83 9.91 8.86
CA THR A 278 -16.50 9.00 7.91
C THR A 278 -17.63 9.70 7.17
N SER A 279 -18.21 9.04 6.15
CA SER A 279 -19.40 9.52 5.45
C SER A 279 -20.65 9.67 6.36
N LYS A 280 -20.62 9.13 7.58
CA LYS A 280 -21.67 9.25 8.59
C LYS A 280 -21.31 10.26 9.69
N ASN A 281 -20.37 11.17 9.44
CA ASN A 281 -19.86 12.15 10.39
C ASN A 281 -19.37 11.53 11.72
N GLN A 282 -18.71 10.37 11.64
CA GLN A 282 -18.02 9.79 12.80
C GLN A 282 -16.54 10.15 12.75
N SER A 283 -15.99 10.71 13.83
CA SER A 283 -14.57 11.05 13.93
C SER A 283 -13.68 9.84 13.70
N ARG A 284 -12.60 10.05 12.94
CA ARG A 284 -11.51 9.07 12.73
C ARG A 284 -10.27 9.42 13.53
N ILE A 285 -10.23 10.60 14.15
CA ILE A 285 -9.35 10.90 15.28
C ILE A 285 -10.15 10.65 16.54
N VAL A 286 -9.72 9.70 17.37
CA VAL A 286 -10.54 9.18 18.49
C VAL A 286 -9.79 9.27 19.82
N PRO A 287 -10.48 9.38 20.97
CA PRO A 287 -9.80 9.33 22.27
C PRO A 287 -9.09 8.00 22.53
N TYR A 288 -9.76 6.91 22.15
CA TYR A 288 -9.31 5.54 22.25
C TYR A 288 -9.73 4.82 20.97
N LEU A 289 -8.91 3.88 20.49
CA LEU A 289 -9.35 2.96 19.45
C LEU A 289 -10.56 2.16 19.94
N LYS A 290 -11.42 1.74 19.01
CA LYS A 290 -12.56 0.88 19.33
C LYS A 290 -12.09 -0.38 20.03
N GLU A 291 -12.89 -0.86 20.98
CA GLU A 291 -12.60 -2.10 21.69
C GLU A 291 -12.44 -3.26 20.69
N GLY A 292 -11.32 -3.99 20.82
CA GLY A 292 -10.94 -5.07 19.92
C GLY A 292 -10.28 -4.65 18.60
N ALA A 293 -10.08 -3.35 18.33
CA ALA A 293 -9.44 -2.88 17.12
C ALA A 293 -7.97 -3.33 17.00
N GLY A 294 -7.60 -3.83 15.82
CA GLY A 294 -6.24 -4.22 15.46
C GLY A 294 -5.31 -3.03 15.28
N VAL A 295 -4.32 -2.90 16.16
CA VAL A 295 -3.27 -1.88 16.00
C VAL A 295 -2.30 -2.35 14.92
N VAL A 296 -2.34 -1.71 13.74
CA VAL A 296 -1.45 -2.01 12.61
C VAL A 296 -0.16 -1.20 12.72
N THR A 297 -0.28 0.11 12.95
CA THR A 297 0.88 0.98 13.19
C THR A 297 0.88 1.47 14.64
N THR A 298 1.92 1.11 15.38
CA THR A 298 2.05 1.44 16.81
C THR A 298 2.47 2.91 17.03
N ARG A 299 2.34 3.40 18.26
CA ARG A 299 2.81 4.74 18.70
C ARG A 299 4.28 5.03 18.39
N GLY A 300 5.13 4.00 18.38
CA GLY A 300 6.56 4.15 18.13
C GLY A 300 6.93 4.29 16.65
N HIS A 301 6.00 3.95 15.75
CA HIS A 301 6.24 3.95 14.30
C HIS A 301 5.66 5.19 13.60
N ILE A 302 4.68 5.87 14.21
CA ILE A 302 3.99 7.00 13.59
C ILE A 302 4.88 8.27 13.58
N HIS A 303 4.99 8.92 12.43
CA HIS A 303 5.54 10.28 12.31
C HIS A 303 4.44 11.24 11.89
N TRP A 304 4.06 11.27 10.61
CA TRP A 304 3.12 12.25 10.10
C TRP A 304 1.68 11.73 10.11
N VAL A 305 0.75 12.57 10.55
CA VAL A 305 -0.70 12.36 10.38
C VAL A 305 -1.27 13.54 9.61
N VAL A 306 -2.05 13.25 8.57
CA VAL A 306 -2.61 14.24 7.65
C VAL A 306 -4.12 14.03 7.50
N THR A 307 -4.87 15.11 7.67
CA THR A 307 -6.29 15.21 7.34
C THR A 307 -6.52 16.38 6.40
N GLU A 308 -7.77 16.61 6.03
CA GLU A 308 -8.20 17.80 5.29
C GLU A 308 -7.99 19.10 6.08
N TYR A 309 -7.79 19.02 7.40
CA TYR A 309 -7.57 20.19 8.28
C TYR A 309 -6.09 20.51 8.53
N GLY A 310 -5.17 19.68 8.02
CA GLY A 310 -3.74 19.95 8.09
C GLY A 310 -2.90 18.71 8.32
N LYS A 311 -1.64 18.94 8.72
CA LYS A 311 -0.61 17.91 8.91
C LYS A 311 0.19 18.15 10.18
N VAL A 312 0.44 17.10 10.95
CA VAL A 312 1.23 17.16 12.18
C VAL A 312 2.25 16.04 12.24
N ASN A 313 3.44 16.36 12.76
CA ASN A 313 4.50 15.39 13.02
C ASN A 313 4.50 15.00 14.51
N LEU A 314 4.29 13.72 14.80
CA LEU A 314 4.25 13.11 16.13
C LEU A 314 5.60 12.56 16.58
N PHE A 315 6.61 12.53 15.69
CA PHE A 315 7.94 12.07 16.02
C PHE A 315 8.57 12.96 17.11
N GLY A 316 9.09 12.34 18.17
CA GLY A 316 9.64 13.04 19.33
C GLY A 316 8.62 13.71 20.27
N LYS A 317 7.32 13.74 19.93
CA LYS A 317 6.28 14.32 20.79
C LYS A 317 5.86 13.37 21.91
N ASN A 318 5.71 13.91 23.12
CA ASN A 318 5.10 13.18 24.25
C ASN A 318 3.57 13.02 24.06
N LEU A 319 2.93 12.22 24.92
CA LEU A 319 1.50 11.91 24.79
C LEU A 319 0.58 13.15 24.84
N LYS A 320 0.90 14.17 25.64
CA LYS A 320 0.13 15.42 25.72
C LYS A 320 0.25 16.23 24.43
N GLN A 321 1.48 16.40 23.95
CA GLN A 321 1.78 17.10 22.69
C GLN A 321 1.16 16.39 21.48
N ARG A 322 1.12 15.05 21.48
CA ARG A 322 0.46 14.26 20.44
C ARG A 322 -1.04 14.48 20.44
N GLY A 323 -1.69 14.41 21.60
CA GLY A 323 -3.14 14.65 21.72
C GLY A 323 -3.53 16.03 21.20
N GLN A 324 -2.84 17.08 21.65
CA GLN A 324 -3.07 18.45 21.15
C GLN A 324 -2.88 18.58 19.64
N ALA A 325 -1.80 17.99 19.10
CA ALA A 325 -1.53 18.04 17.67
C ALA A 325 -2.61 17.30 16.85
N LEU A 326 -3.04 16.13 17.29
CA LEU A 326 -4.10 15.37 16.62
C LEU A 326 -5.45 16.08 16.67
N ILE A 327 -5.82 16.67 17.81
CA ILE A 327 -7.04 17.48 17.94
C ILE A 327 -7.03 18.65 16.96
N SER A 328 -5.89 19.32 16.75
CA SER A 328 -5.80 20.47 15.84
C SER A 328 -6.11 20.13 14.38
N ILE A 329 -5.98 18.87 13.98
CA ILE A 329 -6.30 18.37 12.64
C ILE A 329 -7.56 17.48 12.62
N ALA A 330 -8.31 17.42 13.72
CA ALA A 330 -9.62 16.77 13.76
C ALA A 330 -10.72 17.69 13.19
N HIS A 331 -11.85 17.08 12.81
CA HIS A 331 -13.03 17.81 12.38
C HIS A 331 -13.51 18.77 13.48
N PRO A 332 -13.85 20.03 13.17
CA PRO A 332 -14.31 21.01 14.14
C PRO A 332 -15.41 20.48 15.08
N ASP A 333 -16.42 19.79 14.52
CA ASP A 333 -17.54 19.16 15.27
C ASP A 333 -17.10 18.18 16.37
N HIS A 334 -15.89 17.65 16.30
CA HIS A 334 -15.39 16.63 17.24
C HIS A 334 -14.29 17.13 18.17
N ARG A 335 -13.78 18.36 17.99
CA ARG A 335 -12.66 18.88 18.78
C ARG A 335 -12.99 19.00 20.26
N GLU A 336 -14.16 19.56 20.61
CA GLU A 336 -14.59 19.71 22.01
C GLU A 336 -14.65 18.35 22.73
N ALA A 337 -15.23 17.33 22.09
CA ALA A 337 -15.32 15.99 22.66
C ALA A 337 -13.93 15.35 22.85
N LEU A 338 -13.02 15.57 21.90
CA LEU A 338 -11.63 15.09 22.01
C LEU A 338 -10.85 15.83 23.09
N GLU A 339 -11.04 17.14 23.22
CA GLU A 339 -10.43 17.98 24.27
C GLU A 339 -10.90 17.56 25.66
N LYS A 340 -12.20 17.30 25.82
CA LYS A 340 -12.75 16.76 27.06
C LYS A 340 -12.12 15.42 27.41
N ALA A 341 -12.06 14.48 26.47
CA ALA A 341 -11.45 13.17 26.71
C ALA A 341 -9.93 13.27 26.98
N PHE A 342 -9.26 14.21 26.33
CA PHE A 342 -7.85 14.54 26.56
C PHE A 342 -7.64 15.05 27.99
N PHE A 343 -8.45 16.01 28.44
CA PHE A 343 -8.43 16.54 29.81
C PHE A 343 -8.75 15.44 30.83
N GLU A 344 -9.75 14.60 30.58
CA GLU A 344 -10.11 13.49 31.47
C GLU A 344 -8.95 12.51 31.66
N ARG A 345 -8.22 12.23 30.58
CA ARG A 345 -7.08 11.31 30.56
C ARG A 345 -5.82 11.88 31.23
N TYR A 346 -5.50 13.15 30.99
CA TYR A 346 -4.23 13.75 31.42
C TYR A 346 -4.35 14.77 32.55
N LYS A 347 -5.59 15.14 32.94
CA LYS A 347 -5.91 16.21 33.89
C LYS A 347 -5.15 17.50 33.57
N TYR A 348 -5.06 17.80 32.27
CA TYR A 348 -4.24 18.85 31.68
C TYR A 348 -5.05 19.66 30.68
#